data_AF-A0AAW8JB13-F1
#
_entry.id   AF-A0AAW8JB13-F1
#
_cell.length_a   1.000
_cell.length_b   1.000
_cell.length_c   1.000
_cell.angle_alpha   90.00
_cell.angle_beta   90.00
_cell.angle_gamma   90.00
#
_symmetry.space_group_name_H-M   'P 1'
#
loop_
_entity.id
_entity.type
_entity.pdbx_description
1 polymer ?
#
loop_
_entity_poly.entity_id
_entity_poly.type
_entity_poly.pdbx_seq_one_letter_code
_entity_poly.pdbx_strand_id
1 'polypeptide(L)'
;MYKIRFTYIQEQGKNIIIIPMEQNFEYKNKHQQLDILKSLELLISNSEFIGTVVLVWLSGDKMKYIAPLSWHPFFNSLTWNYVIKNLNRQLAVESINFFS
;
A
#
# COMPACT_ATOMS: atom_id res chain seq x y z
N MET A 1 -16.59 -8.32 -7.96
CA MET A 1 -16.05 -8.11 -6.61
C MET A 1 -14.54 -8.29 -6.66
N TYR A 2 -13.79 -7.26 -6.30
CA TYR A 2 -12.34 -7.24 -6.29
C TYR A 2 -11.81 -7.49 -4.88
N LYS A 3 -10.55 -7.94 -4.77
CA LYS A 3 -9.88 -8.17 -3.49
C LYS A 3 -8.58 -7.40 -3.45
N ILE A 4 -8.42 -6.56 -2.45
CA ILE A 4 -7.16 -5.88 -2.14
C ILE A 4 -6.48 -6.69 -1.06
N ARG A 5 -5.30 -7.26 -1.36
CA ARG A 5 -4.48 -7.97 -0.37
C ARG A 5 -3.40 -7.03 0.17
N PHE A 6 -3.16 -7.08 1.46
CA PHE A 6 -2.21 -6.20 2.11
C PHE A 6 -1.56 -6.84 3.33
N THR A 7 -0.44 -6.24 3.73
CA THR A 7 0.27 -6.57 4.96
C THR A 7 -0.16 -5.58 6.03
N TYR A 8 -0.71 -6.09 7.15
CA TYR A 8 -1.10 -5.31 8.31
C TYR A 8 -0.17 -5.61 9.48
N ILE A 9 0.56 -4.60 9.94
CA ILE A 9 1.57 -4.74 11.00
C ILE A 9 1.47 -3.58 12.00
N GLN A 10 2.08 -3.76 13.16
CA GLN A 10 2.30 -2.69 14.12
C GLN A 10 3.80 -2.38 14.18
N GLU A 11 4.17 -1.14 13.95
CA GLU A 11 5.57 -0.66 14.01
C GLU A 11 5.62 0.56 14.94
N GLN A 12 6.45 0.50 15.97
CA GLN A 12 6.60 1.57 16.99
C GLN A 12 5.24 2.04 17.56
N GLY A 13 4.33 1.10 17.82
CA GLY A 13 2.99 1.37 18.36
C GLY A 13 1.98 1.91 17.34
N LYS A 14 2.34 2.03 16.06
CA LYS A 14 1.46 2.51 15.00
C LYS A 14 1.05 1.38 14.06
N ASN A 15 -0.23 1.29 13.74
CA ASN A 15 -0.72 0.33 12.76
C ASN A 15 -0.43 0.81 11.34
N ILE A 16 0.17 -0.05 10.53
CA ILE A 16 0.54 0.22 9.15
C ILE A 16 -0.14 -0.79 8.24
N ILE A 17 -0.76 -0.27 7.18
CA ILE A 17 -1.40 -1.04 6.11
C ILE A 17 -0.54 -0.88 4.86
N ILE A 18 0.27 -1.89 4.54
CA ILE A 18 1.16 -1.89 3.39
C ILE A 18 0.46 -2.59 2.23
N ILE A 19 0.11 -1.81 1.19
CA ILE A 19 -0.57 -2.31 -0.01
C ILE A 19 0.45 -2.44 -1.14
N PRO A 20 0.79 -3.66 -1.59
CA PRO A 20 1.59 -3.84 -2.79
C PRO A 20 0.77 -3.46 -4.03
N MET A 21 1.35 -2.60 -4.86
CA MET A 21 0.82 -2.20 -6.15
C MET A 21 1.53 -2.97 -7.27
N GLU A 22 0.83 -3.14 -8.38
CA GLU A 22 1.39 -3.72 -9.61
C GLU A 22 2.52 -2.84 -10.18
N GLN A 23 3.43 -3.45 -10.95
CA GLN A 23 4.60 -2.76 -11.51
C GLN A 23 4.22 -1.55 -12.39
N ASN A 24 3.05 -1.58 -13.03
CA ASN A 24 2.57 -0.47 -13.86
C ASN A 24 2.27 0.82 -13.06
N PHE A 25 2.17 0.73 -11.73
CA PHE A 25 2.02 1.88 -10.85
C PHE A 25 3.20 2.85 -10.94
N GLU A 26 4.39 2.36 -11.27
CA GLU A 26 5.60 3.17 -11.49
C GLU A 26 5.41 4.21 -12.59
N TYR A 27 4.63 3.88 -13.63
CA TYR A 27 4.43 4.76 -14.79
C TYR A 27 3.33 5.80 -14.57
N LYS A 28 2.62 5.74 -13.44
CA LYS A 28 1.66 6.77 -13.06
C LYS A 28 2.42 8.01 -12.60
N ASN A 29 1.95 9.18 -13.01
CA ASN A 29 2.52 10.42 -12.51
C ASN A 29 2.18 10.61 -11.01
N LYS A 30 2.86 11.55 -10.35
CA LYS A 30 2.68 11.80 -8.91
C LYS A 30 1.24 12.11 -8.52
N HIS A 31 0.49 12.82 -9.36
CA HIS A 31 -0.92 13.13 -9.09
C HIS A 31 -1.76 11.85 -9.08
N GLN A 32 -1.62 11.01 -10.11
CA GLN A 32 -2.32 9.73 -10.22
C GLN A 32 -1.97 8.78 -9.07
N GLN A 33 -0.70 8.71 -8.66
CA GLN A 33 -0.29 7.88 -7.53
C GLN A 33 -0.93 8.36 -6.21
N LEU A 34 -1.01 9.68 -5.99
CA LEU A 34 -1.65 10.26 -4.80
C LEU A 34 -3.17 10.10 -4.82
N ASP A 35 -3.81 10.17 -5.98
CA ASP A 35 -5.25 9.91 -6.10
C ASP A 35 -5.57 8.47 -5.72
N ILE A 36 -4.76 7.51 -6.20
CA ILE A 36 -4.89 6.10 -5.83
C ILE A 36 -4.70 5.89 -4.33
N LEU A 37 -3.68 6.53 -3.72
CA LEU A 37 -3.49 6.49 -2.27
C LEU A 37 -4.75 6.97 -1.54
N LYS A 38 -5.29 8.14 -1.89
CA LYS A 38 -6.50 8.70 -1.27
C LYS A 38 -7.71 7.79 -1.42
N SER A 39 -7.90 7.20 -2.60
CA SER A 39 -9.01 6.28 -2.83
C SER A 39 -8.85 4.99 -2.02
N LEU A 40 -7.63 4.49 -1.83
CA LEU A 40 -7.35 3.36 -0.95
C LEU A 40 -7.55 3.70 0.53
N GLU A 41 -7.12 4.89 0.97
CA GLU A 41 -7.38 5.40 2.32
C GLU A 41 -8.89 5.47 2.60
N LEU A 42 -9.71 5.94 1.65
CA LEU A 42 -11.16 5.99 1.78
C LEU A 42 -11.80 4.60 1.90
N LEU A 43 -11.32 3.63 1.11
CA LEU A 43 -11.82 2.25 1.20
C LEU A 43 -11.47 1.62 2.54
N ILE A 44 -10.24 1.85 3.02
CA ILE A 44 -9.78 1.35 4.32
C ILE A 44 -10.52 2.04 5.47
N SER A 45 -10.76 3.35 5.40
CA SER A 45 -11.47 4.08 6.47
C SER A 45 -12.93 3.64 6.62
N ASN A 46 -13.52 3.07 5.57
CA ASN A 46 -14.86 2.48 5.58
C ASN A 46 -14.85 0.98 5.93
N SER A 47 -13.70 0.45 6.34
CA SER A 47 -13.51 -0.95 6.73
C SER A 47 -13.21 -1.08 8.23
N GLU A 48 -13.04 -2.32 8.70
CA GLU A 48 -12.65 -2.64 10.08
C GLU A 48 -11.16 -2.37 10.37
N PHE A 49 -10.35 -2.05 9.35
CA PHE A 49 -8.91 -1.86 9.51
C PHE A 49 -8.56 -0.41 9.85
N ILE A 50 -7.86 -0.21 10.97
CA ILE A 50 -7.43 1.10 11.44
C ILE A 50 -5.91 1.19 11.35
N GLY A 51 -5.40 1.99 10.42
CA GLY A 51 -3.97 2.23 10.26
C GLY A 51 -3.67 3.20 9.12
N THR A 52 -2.40 3.56 8.98
CA THR A 52 -1.94 4.40 7.87
C THR A 52 -1.70 3.54 6.64
N VAL A 53 -2.28 3.94 5.51
CA VAL A 53 -2.06 3.28 4.22
C VAL A 53 -0.72 3.71 3.65
N VAL A 54 0.09 2.72 3.25
CA VAL A 54 1.36 2.91 2.55
C VAL A 54 1.33 2.07 1.30
N LEU A 55 1.69 2.68 0.17
CA LEU A 55 1.80 1.97 -1.10
C LEU A 55 3.24 1.54 -1.31
N VAL A 56 3.45 0.31 -1.79
CA VAL A 56 4.77 -0.20 -2.19
C VAL A 56 4.69 -0.87 -3.55
N TRP A 57 5.74 -0.77 -4.36
CA TRP A 57 5.78 -1.41 -5.69
C TRP A 57 7.21 -1.70 -6.11
N LEU A 58 7.37 -2.54 -7.12
CA LEU A 58 8.67 -2.76 -7.77
C LEU A 58 8.90 -1.76 -8.91
N SER A 59 10.10 -1.18 -8.92
CA SER A 59 10.67 -0.40 -10.03
C SER A 59 12.01 -1.04 -10.38
N GLY A 60 11.99 -1.94 -11.38
CA GLY A 60 13.06 -2.91 -11.59
C GLY A 60 13.22 -3.80 -10.36
N ASP A 61 14.46 -3.95 -9.87
CA ASP A 61 14.77 -4.75 -8.68
C ASP A 61 14.59 -3.98 -7.35
N LYS A 62 14.22 -2.70 -7.41
CA LYS A 62 14.08 -1.86 -6.22
C LYS A 62 12.63 -1.72 -5.82
N MET A 63 12.37 -1.88 -4.52
CA MET A 63 11.10 -1.51 -3.94
C MET A 63 11.03 0.00 -3.76
N LYS A 64 9.97 0.62 -4.28
CA LYS A 64 9.60 2.01 -4.02
C LYS A 64 8.37 2.06 -3.14
N TYR A 65 8.12 3.22 -2.56
CA TYR A 65 7.01 3.41 -1.62
C TYR A 65 6.50 4.85 -1.58
N ILE A 66 5.25 5.02 -1.14
CA ILE A 66 4.66 6.28 -0.71
C ILE A 66 4.28 6.12 0.75
N ALA A 67 5.05 6.73 1.64
CA ALA A 67 4.90 6.63 3.09
C ALA A 67 5.19 7.99 3.76
N PRO A 68 4.77 8.19 5.02
CA PRO A 68 5.23 9.32 5.83
C PRO A 68 6.75 9.39 5.93
N LEU A 69 7.31 10.60 5.89
CA LEU A 69 8.77 10.83 5.92
C LEU A 69 9.46 10.18 7.12
N SER A 70 8.83 10.22 8.30
CA SER A 70 9.36 9.63 9.53
C SER A 70 9.49 8.11 9.49
N TRP A 71 8.84 7.44 8.52
CA TRP A 71 8.90 5.98 8.35
C TRP A 71 9.87 5.53 7.26
N HIS A 72 10.53 6.47 6.56
CA HIS A 72 11.49 6.12 5.51
C HIS A 72 12.60 5.16 5.99
N PRO A 73 13.21 5.31 7.18
CA PRO A 73 14.22 4.35 7.66
C PRO A 73 13.69 2.91 7.77
N PHE A 74 12.43 2.75 8.21
CA PHE A 74 11.77 1.45 8.29
C PHE A 74 11.53 0.88 6.89
N PHE A 75 10.94 1.64 5.98
CA PHE A 75 10.68 1.13 4.62
C PHE A 75 11.95 0.89 3.80
N ASN A 76 13.05 1.59 4.09
CA ASN A 76 14.36 1.33 3.50
C ASN A 76 14.99 0.01 3.98
N SER A 77 14.59 -0.54 5.14
CA SER A 77 15.06 -1.84 5.63
C SER A 77 14.24 -3.02 5.09
N LEU A 78 13.06 -2.74 4.55
CA LEU A 78 12.17 -3.75 3.99
C LEU A 78 12.57 -4.15 2.56
N THR A 79 12.26 -5.40 2.22
CA THR A 79 12.39 -5.91 0.85
C THR A 79 11.01 -6.24 0.27
N TRP A 80 10.90 -6.27 -1.06
CA TRP A 80 9.68 -6.73 -1.71
C TRP A 80 9.27 -8.14 -1.24
N ASN A 81 10.24 -9.06 -1.14
CA ASN A 81 10.00 -10.40 -0.64
C ASN A 81 9.45 -10.43 0.79
N TYR A 82 9.90 -9.51 1.64
CA TYR A 82 9.34 -9.36 2.98
C TYR A 82 7.85 -8.98 2.89
N VAL A 83 7.49 -7.99 2.08
CA VAL A 83 6.09 -7.55 1.93
C VAL A 83 5.21 -8.69 1.44
N ILE A 84 5.60 -9.36 0.35
CA ILE A 84 4.79 -10.42 -0.26
C ILE A 84 4.61 -11.62 0.66
N LYS A 85 5.67 -12.03 1.39
CA LYS A 85 5.59 -13.14 2.34
C LYS A 85 4.73 -12.82 3.57
N ASN A 86 4.55 -11.55 3.93
CA ASN A 86 3.79 -11.13 5.10
C ASN A 86 2.36 -10.68 4.80
N LEU A 87 1.87 -10.87 3.57
CA LEU A 87 0.47 -10.60 3.22
C LEU A 87 -0.46 -11.42 4.12
N ASN A 88 -1.21 -10.74 4.98
CA ASN A 88 -1.97 -11.37 6.06
C ASN A 88 -3.43 -10.91 6.16
N ARG A 89 -3.86 -9.97 5.31
CA ARG A 89 -5.24 -9.45 5.26
C ARG A 89 -5.71 -9.24 3.82
N GLN A 90 -7.03 -9.16 3.67
CA GLN A 90 -7.69 -8.82 2.42
C GLN A 90 -8.94 -7.99 2.69
N LEU A 91 -9.25 -7.04 1.79
CA LEU A 91 -10.50 -6.29 1.78
C LEU A 91 -11.25 -6.61 0.47
N ALA A 92 -12.51 -7.02 0.60
CA ALA A 92 -13.40 -7.18 -0.54
C ALA A 92 -14.04 -5.83 -0.88
N VAL A 93 -14.02 -5.45 -2.16
CA VAL A 93 -14.61 -4.20 -2.65
C VAL A 93 -15.43 -4.47 -3.91
N GLU A 94 -16.51 -3.73 -4.09
CA GLU A 94 -17.41 -3.93 -5.24
C GLU A 94 -16.76 -3.48 -6.55
N SER A 95 -16.04 -2.36 -6.52
CA SER A 95 -15.31 -1.78 -7.65
C SER A 95 -13.96 -1.20 -7.21
N ILE A 96 -13.03 -1.15 -8.16
CA ILE A 96 -11.72 -0.51 -8.04
C ILE A 96 -11.61 0.52 -9.16
N ASN A 97 -11.83 1.80 -8.85
CA ASN A 97 -11.77 2.89 -9.82
C ASN A 97 -10.39 3.59 -9.82
N PHE A 98 -9.29 2.81 -9.87
CA PHE A 98 -7.91 3.34 -9.82
C PHE A 98 -7.25 3.54 -11.20
N PHE A 99 -7.93 3.16 -12.29
CA PHE A 99 -7.32 2.95 -13.63
C PHE A 99 -7.98 3.71 -14.78
N SER A 100 -8.85 4.70 -14.52
CA SER A 100 -9.33 5.62 -15.56
C SER A 100 -8.22 6.56 -16.03
#